data_AF-A0AAD8RJK4-F1
#
_entry.id   AF-A0AAD8RJK4-F1
#
_cell.length_a   1.000
_cell.length_b   1.000
_cell.length_c   1.000
_cell.angle_alpha   90.00
_cell.angle_beta   90.00
_cell.angle_gamma   90.00
#
_symmetry.space_group_name_H-M   'P 1'
#
loop_
_entity.id
_entity.type
_entity.pdbx_description
1 polymer ?
#
loop_
_entity_poly.entity_id
_entity_poly.type
_entity_poly.pdbx_seq_one_letter_code
_entity_poly.pdbx_strand_id
1 'polypeptide(L)' 'MTYYVVFEGRVPGVYEEWEECKKQVHKFSGNCYKGYPTRHEAVAKWRVHQANKSKMKAFLVLSLLLTIVAAVLYFILV' A
#
# COMPACT_ATOMS: atom_id res chain seq x y z
N MET A 1 -10.10 17.42 16.47
CA MET A 1 -10.49 16.66 15.27
C MET A 1 -9.26 15.90 14.79
N THR A 2 -9.38 14.59 14.58
CA THR A 2 -8.26 13.74 14.17
C THR A 2 -8.62 13.10 12.84
N TYR A 3 -7.72 13.17 11.87
CA TYR A 3 -7.88 12.56 10.56
C TYR A 3 -7.19 11.20 10.57
N TYR A 4 -7.88 10.16 10.14
CA TYR A 4 -7.37 8.79 10.15
C TYR A 4 -6.99 8.39 8.74
N VAL A 5 -5.76 7.89 8.58
CA VAL A 5 -5.32 7.28 7.32
C VAL A 5 -5.31 5.78 7.53
N VAL A 6 -6.02 5.05 6.67
CA VAL A 6 -5.97 3.60 6.57
C VAL A 6 -5.01 3.26 5.44
N PHE A 7 -3.83 2.75 5.80
CA PHE A 7 -2.81 2.29 4.88
C PHE A 7 -3.11 0.89 4.34
N GLU A 8 -3.48 -0.02 5.25
CA GLU A 8 -3.90 -1.38 4.95
C GLU A 8 -5.21 -1.67 5.68
N GLY A 9 -6.20 -2.16 4.93
CA GLY A 9 -7.56 -2.40 5.40
C GLY A 9 -8.45 -2.81 4.24
N ARG A 10 -9.76 -2.94 4.49
CA ARG A 10 -10.74 -3.27 3.46
C ARG A 10 -10.78 -2.21 2.35
N VAL A 11 -10.93 -0.94 2.74
CA VAL A 11 -10.87 0.22 1.84
C VAL A 11 -9.82 1.20 2.38
N PRO A 12 -8.59 1.17 1.85
CA PRO A 12 -7.54 2.13 2.19
C PRO A 12 -7.90 3.56 1.74
N GLY A 13 -7.57 4.56 2.57
CA GLY A 13 -7.96 5.95 2.31
C GLY A 13 -7.78 6.86 3.52
N VAL A 14 -8.22 8.11 3.37
CA VAL A 14 -8.23 9.10 4.46
C VAL A 14 -9.68 9.31 4.92
N TYR A 15 -9.91 9.18 6.21
CA TYR A 15 -11.21 9.26 6.88
C TYR A 15 -11.19 10.39 7.92
N GLU A 16 -12.32 11.06 8.09
CA GLU A 16 -12.48 12.14 9.06
C GLU A 16 -13.09 11.63 10.38
N GLU A 17 -13.80 10.50 10.32
CA GLU A 17 -14.42 9.84 11.47
C GLU A 17 -13.74 8.52 11.84
N TRP A 18 -13.64 8.28 13.15
CA TRP A 18 -13.10 7.02 13.66
C TRP A 18 -13.99 5.82 13.33
N GLU A 19 -15.32 5.97 13.38
CA GLU A 19 -16.24 4.85 13.12
C GLU A 19 -16.14 4.32 11.70
N GLU A 20 -15.94 5.21 10.71
CA GLU A 20 -15.68 4.81 9.32
C GLU A 20 -14.34 4.08 9.17
N CYS A 21 -13.28 4.65 9.77
CA CYS A 21 -11.95 4.04 9.79
C CYS A 21 -11.98 2.64 10.43
N LYS A 22 -12.64 2.52 11.60
CA LYS A 22 -12.78 1.29 12.37
C LYS A 22 -13.46 0.20 11.56
N LYS A 23 -14.51 0.51 10.79
CA LYS A 23 -15.17 -0.46 9.90
C LYS A 23 -14.20 -1.07 8.88
N GLN A 24 -13.19 -0.33 8.44
CA GLN A 24 -12.21 -0.80 7.44
C GLN A 24 -11.10 -1.68 8.05
N VAL A 25 -10.71 -1.41 9.29
CA VAL A 25 -9.56 -2.07 9.96
C VAL A 25 -9.97 -3.15 10.95
N HIS A 26 -11.18 -3.07 11.51
CA HIS A 26 -11.65 -3.98 12.54
C HIS A 26 -11.75 -5.41 11.99
N LYS A 27 -11.12 -6.35 12.72
CA LYS A 27 -10.98 -7.77 12.33
C LYS A 27 -10.33 -7.97 10.96
N PHE A 28 -9.57 -7.00 10.46
CA PHE A 28 -8.75 -7.16 9.25
C PHE A 28 -7.32 -7.53 9.64
N SER A 29 -6.83 -8.66 9.15
CA SER A 29 -5.46 -9.13 9.43
C SER A 29 -4.44 -8.23 8.73
N GLY A 30 -3.40 -7.81 9.46
CA GLY A 30 -2.39 -6.89 8.92
C GLY A 30 -2.92 -5.49 8.64
N ASN A 31 -4.00 -5.06 9.32
CA ASN A 31 -4.46 -3.68 9.21
C ASN A 31 -3.36 -2.71 9.65
N CYS A 32 -3.30 -1.57 8.97
CA CYS A 32 -2.36 -0.50 9.29
C CYS A 32 -3.09 0.82 9.13
N TYR A 33 -3.23 1.57 10.23
CA TYR A 33 -3.86 2.86 10.23
C TYR A 33 -3.12 3.82 11.17
N LYS A 34 -3.24 5.13 10.93
CA LYS A 34 -2.65 6.16 11.78
C LYS A 34 -3.49 7.43 11.80
N GLY A 35 -3.64 8.02 12.98
CA GLY A 35 -4.27 9.32 13.18
C GLY A 35 -3.29 10.48 13.01
N TYR A 36 -3.78 11.59 12.46
CA TYR A 36 -3.04 12.82 12.22
C TYR A 36 -3.86 14.04 12.66
N PRO A 37 -3.20 15.13 13.11
CA PRO A 37 -3.89 16.33 13.55
C PRO A 37 -4.49 17.15 12.40
N THR A 38 -3.99 17.01 11.17
CA THR A 38 -4.46 17.80 10.01
C THR A 38 -4.76 16.93 8.80
N ARG A 39 -5.77 17.34 8.02
CA ARG A 39 -6.15 16.69 6.74
C ARG A 39 -5.00 16.70 5.75
N HIS A 40 -4.28 17.81 5.67
CA HIS A 40 -3.15 17.99 4.74
C HIS A 40 -2.04 16.98 5.04
N GLU A 41 -1.68 16.78 6.31
CA GLU A 41 -0.68 15.80 6.69
C GLU A 41 -1.15 14.37 6.39
N ALA A 42 -2.40 14.05 6.74
CA ALA A 42 -2.99 12.75 6.46
C ALA A 42 -2.94 12.40 4.96
N VAL A 43 -3.37 13.32 4.10
CA VAL A 43 -3.34 13.16 2.64
C VAL A 43 -1.91 13.05 2.11
N ALA A 44 -0.97 13.85 2.62
CA ALA A 44 0.44 13.77 2.22
C ALA A 44 1.03 12.40 2.54
N LYS A 45 0.80 11.90 3.75
CA LYS A 45 1.28 10.57 4.20
C LYS A 45 0.62 9.44 3.39
N TRP A 46 -0.67 9.56 3.08
CA TRP A 46 -1.38 8.62 2.21
C TRP A 46 -0.79 8.57 0.80
N ARG A 47 -0.52 9.72 0.18
CA ARG A 47 0.10 9.79 -1.16
C ARG A 47 1.49 9.16 -1.20
N VAL A 48 2.33 9.46 -0.21
CA VAL A 48 3.68 8.86 -0.11
C VAL A 48 3.58 7.35 0.03
N HIS A 49 2.67 6.86 0.88
CA HIS A 49 2.45 5.43 1.04
C HIS A 49 2.01 4.76 -0.27
N GLN A 50 1.06 5.36 -1.00
CA GLN A 50 0.64 4.85 -2.31
C GLN A 50 1.78 4.81 -3.33
N ALA A 51 2.58 5.87 -3.42
CA ALA A 51 3.72 5.92 -4.34
C ALA A 51 4.74 4.81 -4.02
N ASN A 52 5.03 4.57 -2.75
CA ASN A 52 5.95 3.52 -2.32
C ASN A 52 5.39 2.12 -2.66
N LYS A 53 4.08 1.90 -2.46
CA LYS A 53 3.41 0.64 -2.82
C LYS A 53 3.47 0.36 -4.33
N SER A 54 3.26 1.38 -5.17
CA SER A 54 3.38 1.27 -6.62
C SER A 54 4.82 1.00 -7.07
N LYS A 55 5.81 1.70 -6.51
CA LYS A 55 7.24 1.47 -6.80
C LYS A 55 7.65 0.05 -6.44
N MET A 56 7.26 -0.42 -5.26
CA MET A 56 7.57 -1.78 -4.79
C MET A 56 6.95 -2.84 -5.70
N LYS A 57 5.68 -2.68 -6.10
CA LYS A 57 5.04 -3.58 -7.08
C LYS A 57 5.77 -3.59 -8.42
N ALA A 58 6.12 -2.41 -8.95
CA ALA A 58 6.87 -2.32 -10.21
C ALA A 58 8.24 -3.00 -10.12
N PHE A 59 8.94 -2.84 -9.00
CA PHE A 59 10.22 -3.51 -8.75
C PHE A 59 10.07 -5.04 -8.71
N LEU A 60 9.06 -5.55 -7.98
CA LEU A 60 8.78 -6.99 -7.91
C LEU A 60 8.43 -7.58 -9.28
N VAL A 61 7.61 -6.88 -10.06
CA VAL A 61 7.25 -7.31 -11.43
C VAL A 61 8.48 -7.30 -12.34
N LEU A 62 9.28 -6.23 -12.32
CA LEU A 62 10.50 -6.15 -13.13
C LEU A 62 11.52 -7.23 -12.74
N SER A 63 11.70 -7.47 -11.44
CA SER A 63 12.57 -8.52 -10.93
C SER A 63 12.10 -9.91 -11.37
N LEU A 64 10.79 -10.18 -11.28
CA LEU A 64 10.20 -11.44 -11.73
C LEU A 64 10.31 -11.63 -13.25
N LEU A 65 10.10 -10.57 -14.03
CA LEU A 65 10.27 -10.62 -15.48
C LEU A 65 11.72 -10.94 -15.87
N LEU A 66 12.69 -10.32 -15.19
CA LEU A 66 14.11 -10.56 -15.47
C LEU A 66 14.52 -12.00 -15.15
N THR A 67 14.03 -12.58 -14.05
CA THR A 67 14.32 -13.98 -13.70
C THR A 67 13.70 -14.95 -14.70
N ILE A 68 12.46 -14.68 -15.15
CA ILE A 68 11.80 -15.48 -16.19
C ILE A 68 12.60 -15.41 -17.50
N VAL A 69 12.99 -14.21 -17.95
CA VAL A 69 13.78 -14.04 -19.18
C VAL A 69 15.11 -14.80 -19.10
N ALA A 70 15.83 -14.69 -17.99
CA ALA A 70 17.09 -15.40 -17.78
C ALA A 70 16.91 -16.94 -17.80
N ALA A 71 15.84 -17.45 -17.18
CA ALA A 71 15.53 -18.89 -17.18
C ALA A 71 15.19 -19.41 -18.58
N VAL A 72 14.43 -18.64 -19.38
CA VAL A 72 14.10 -18.98 -20.77
C VAL A 72 15.36 -19.00 -21.64
N LEU A 73 16.23 -18.00 -21.50
CA LEU A 73 17.50 -17.95 -22.23
C LEU A 73 18.39 -19.14 -21.88
N TYR A 74 18.47 -19.51 -20.60
CA TYR A 74 19.22 -20.68 -20.16
C TYR A 74 18.72 -21.97 -20.82
N PHE A 75 17.41 -22.17 -20.88
CA PHE A 75 16.81 -23.37 -21.48
C PHE A 75 16.99 -23.45 -23.01
N ILE A 76 17.10 -22.32 -23.71
CA ILE A 76 17.34 -22.31 -25.17
C ILE A 76 18.80 -22.64 -25.51
N LEU A 77 19.73 -22.35 -24.60
CA LEU A 77 21.18 -22.51 -24.82
C LEU A 77 21.72 -23.88 -24.42
N VAL A 78 20.94 -24.72 -23.74
CA VAL A 78 21.28 -26.10 -23.34
C VAL A 78 20.50 -27.07 -24.21
#